data_AF-A0AA37QPC0-F1
#
_entry.id   AF-A0AA37QPC0-F1
#
_cell.length_a   1.000
_cell.length_b   1.000
_cell.length_c   1.000
_cell.angle_alpha   90.00
_cell.angle_beta   90.00
_cell.angle_gamma   90.00
#
_symmetry.space_group_name_H-M   'P 1'
#
loop_
_entity.id
_entity.type
_entity.pdbx_description
1 polymer ?
#
loop_
_entity_poly.entity_id
_entity_poly.type
_entity_poly.pdbx_seq_one_letter_code
_entity_poly.pdbx_strand_id
1 'polypeptide(L)' 'MTANAFEEDKKMAFASGMNDHVAKPIDMNVLLPTIMKYM' A
#
# COMPACT_ATOMS: atom_id res chain seq x y z
N MET A 1 3.92 20.17 3.07
CA MET A 1 3.37 18.99 2.34
C MET A 1 4.47 18.48 1.43
N THR A 2 5.29 17.58 1.93
CA THR A 2 6.43 17.02 1.19
C THR A 2 5.99 15.74 0.49
N ALA A 3 6.41 15.56 -0.77
CA ALA A 3 6.06 14.46 -1.66
C ALA A 3 6.56 13.06 -1.23
N ASN A 4 7.01 12.91 0.03
CA ASN A 4 7.71 11.73 0.53
C ASN A 4 6.81 10.75 1.31
N ALA A 5 5.59 11.18 1.67
CA ALA A 5 4.67 10.40 2.49
C ALA A 5 4.40 8.99 1.93
N PHE A 6 4.42 8.79 0.61
CA PHE A 6 4.18 7.46 0.02
C PHE A 6 5.27 6.43 0.31
N GLU A 7 6.55 6.82 0.34
CA GLU A 7 7.63 5.88 0.66
C GLU A 7 7.73 5.61 2.16
N GLU A 8 7.57 6.64 2.98
CA GLU A 8 7.52 6.46 4.43
C GLU A 8 6.31 5.64 4.88
N ASP A 9 5.12 5.89 4.32
CA ASP A 9 3.89 5.13 4.67
C ASP A 9 4.02 3.66 4.29
N LYS A 10 4.64 3.35 3.14
CA LYS A 10 4.97 1.98 2.76
C LYS A 10 5.94 1.34 3.74
N LYS A 11 7.05 2.03 4.07
CA LYS A 11 8.05 1.51 5.02
C LYS A 11 7.44 1.25 6.40
N MET A 12 6.59 2.15 6.90
CA MET A 12 5.87 1.97 8.18
C MET A 12 4.86 0.82 8.11
N ALA A 13 4.12 0.67 7.01
CA ALA A 13 3.21 -0.46 6.81
C ALA A 13 3.98 -1.79 6.88
N PHE A 14 5.08 -1.94 6.15
CA PHE A 14 5.89 -3.16 6.21
C PHE A 14 6.53 -3.37 7.59
N ALA A 15 7.06 -2.31 8.23
CA ALA A 15 7.66 -2.42 9.56
C ALA A 15 6.66 -2.80 10.66
N SER A 16 5.38 -2.46 10.49
CA SER A 16 4.29 -2.86 11.40
C SER A 16 3.75 -4.27 11.13
N GLY A 17 4.34 -5.01 10.17
CA GLY A 17 3.96 -6.39 9.86
C GLY A 17 2.85 -6.51 8.81
N MET A 18 2.58 -5.46 8.03
CA MET A 18 1.66 -5.57 6.89
C MET A 18 2.33 -6.28 5.72
N ASN A 19 1.58 -7.13 5.03
CA ASN A 19 2.07 -7.91 3.89
C ASN A 19 2.16 -7.08 2.59
N ASP A 20 1.36 -6.03 2.46
CA ASP A 20 1.30 -5.18 1.28
C ASP A 20 0.76 -3.79 1.60
N HIS A 21 0.87 -2.86 0.65
CA HIS A 21 0.37 -1.49 0.79
C HIS A 21 -0.27 -0.99 -0.51
N VAL A 22 -1.55 -0.59 -0.43
CA VAL A 22 -2.26 0.11 -1.51
C VAL A 22 -2.49 1.56 -1.08
N ALA A 23 -1.89 2.48 -1.82
CA ALA A 23 -1.95 3.89 -1.49
C ALA A 23 -3.25 4.55 -1.95
N LYS A 24 -3.58 5.71 -1.38
CA LYS A 24 -4.74 6.53 -1.79
C LYS A 24 -4.33 7.59 -2.82
N PRO A 25 -5.25 8.05 -3.70
CA PRO A 25 -6.61 7.55 -3.89
C PRO A 25 -6.60 6.11 -4.40
N ILE A 26 -7.62 5.33 -4.01
CA ILE A 26 -7.66 3.88 -4.27
C ILE A 26 -7.86 3.63 -5.77
N ASP A 27 -6.93 2.89 -6.38
CA ASP A 27 -7.08 2.37 -7.74
C ASP A 27 -7.58 0.92 -7.69
N MET A 28 -8.79 0.69 -8.22
CA MET A 28 -9.40 -0.65 -8.26
C MET A 28 -8.63 -1.63 -9.15
N ASN A 29 -7.89 -1.15 -10.15
CA ASN A 29 -7.05 -1.98 -11.00
C ASN A 29 -5.81 -2.51 -10.25
N VAL A 30 -5.42 -1.86 -9.16
CA VAL A 30 -4.34 -2.30 -8.28
C VAL A 30 -4.90 -3.11 -7.11
N LEU A 31 -6.00 -2.65 -6.50
CA LEU A 31 -6.59 -3.28 -5.32
C LEU A 31 -7.04 -4.74 -5.60
N LEU A 32 -7.74 -4.98 -6.71
CA LEU A 32 -8.29 -6.30 -7.01
C LEU A 32 -7.18 -7.37 -7.16
N PRO A 33 -6.13 -7.16 -7.99
CA PRO A 33 -4.99 -8.09 -8.04
C PRO A 33 -4.30 -8.28 -6.69
N THR A 34 -4.14 -7.21 -5.90
CA THR A 34 -3.50 -7.31 -4.58
C THR A 34 -4.31 -8.18 -3.63
N ILE A 35 -5.64 -8.07 -3.61
CA ILE A 35 -6.50 -8.95 -2.79
C ILE A 35 -6.40 -10.39 -3.30
N MET A 36 -6.47 -10.61 -4.61
CA MET A 36 -6.39 -11.96 -5.20
C MET A 36 -5.06 -12.67 -4.90
N LYS A 37 -3.96 -11.94 -4.69
CA LYS A 37 -2.67 -12.49 -4.26
C LYS A 37 -2.73 -13.16 -2.87
N TYR A 38 -3.67 -12.78 -2.02
CA TYR A 38 -3.78 -13.25 -0.63
C TYR A 38 -5.07 -14.05 -0.33
N MET A 39 -5.91 -14.32 -1.34
CA MET A 39 -6.99 -15.31 -1.26
C MET A 39 -6.44 -16.71 -1.54
#